data_AF-A0A2W5K560-F1
#
_entry.id   AF-A0A2W5K560-F1
#
_cell.length_a   1.000
_cell.length_b   1.000
_cell.length_c   1.000
_cell.angle_alpha   90.00
_cell.angle_beta   90.00
_cell.angle_gamma   90.00
#
_symmetry.space_group_name_H-M   'P 1'
#
loop_
_entity.id
_entity.type
_entity.pdbx_description
1 polymer ?
#
loop_
_entity_poly.entity_id
_entity_poly.type
_entity_poly.pdbx_seq_one_letter_code
_entity_poly.pdbx_strand_id
1 'polypeptide(L)'
;MACPAARSLSWLRRHGILVGALLGALASVGPADATGAGPTKSAVDTDVLANVLSTAFLADNLSRVCAEQNRWFLEDTKGAEGDGRAFAEHIKAEILSRLSESDAGVVVIRAANAARAISLGLIHVMSGDSAASETERLVAWCETTAKPLVKGILAQHDIRHDLYDRMLSQAKQ
;
A
#
# COMPACT_ATOMS: atom_id res chain seq x y z
N MET A 1 -41.53 -3.56 11.59
CA MET A 1 -42.37 -2.72 10.72
C MET A 1 -41.57 -1.50 10.30
N ALA A 2 -41.40 -1.35 8.99
CA ALA A 2 -41.06 -0.16 8.20
C ALA A 2 -39.82 0.69 8.57
N CYS A 3 -38.75 0.50 7.78
CA CYS A 3 -38.07 1.61 7.11
C CYS A 3 -39.01 2.18 6.02
N PRO A 4 -38.94 3.47 5.67
CA PRO A 4 -38.34 3.86 4.38
C PRO A 4 -37.51 5.17 4.46
N ALA A 5 -36.35 5.25 3.81
CA ALA A 5 -36.09 5.84 2.48
C ALA A 5 -36.25 7.39 2.45
N ALA A 6 -35.45 8.22 1.78
CA ALA A 6 -34.51 8.04 0.69
C ALA A 6 -33.63 9.32 0.52
N ARG A 7 -32.45 9.11 -0.09
CA ARG A 7 -31.80 9.91 -1.16
C ARG A 7 -31.94 11.46 -1.19
N SER A 8 -30.81 12.13 -1.31
CA SER A 8 -30.52 12.98 -2.50
C SER A 8 -29.05 13.38 -2.60
N LEU A 9 -28.38 12.94 -3.67
CA LEU A 9 -27.21 13.58 -4.25
C LEU A 9 -27.71 14.66 -5.21
N SER A 10 -27.25 15.90 -5.04
CA SER A 10 -27.21 16.92 -6.11
C SER A 10 -26.13 17.93 -5.76
N TRP A 11 -24.98 17.90 -6.43
CA TRP A 11 -24.70 18.82 -7.54
C TRP A 11 -25.01 20.28 -7.20
N LEU A 12 -23.97 21.07 -6.90
CA LEU A 12 -23.84 22.44 -7.42
C LEU A 12 -22.40 22.96 -7.22
N ARG A 13 -21.58 22.50 -8.16
CA ARG A 13 -20.46 23.26 -8.72
C ARG A 13 -21.04 24.59 -9.27
N ARG A 14 -20.78 25.74 -8.64
CA ARG A 14 -21.00 27.07 -9.26
C ARG A 14 -20.03 28.10 -8.68
N HIS A 15 -19.08 28.45 -9.53
CA HIS A 15 -18.45 29.76 -9.75
C HIS A 15 -18.24 30.75 -8.59
N GLY A 16 -16.96 31.03 -8.36
CA GLY A 16 -16.48 32.29 -7.78
C GLY A 16 -15.12 32.66 -8.37
N ILE A 17 -15.11 33.13 -9.62
CA ILE A 17 -14.00 33.88 -10.22
C ILE A 17 -14.38 35.36 -10.09
N LEU A 18 -13.59 36.13 -9.34
CA LEU A 18 -13.52 37.59 -9.36
C LEU A 18 -12.08 37.91 -8.89
N VAL A 19 -11.12 38.05 -9.80
CA VAL A 19 -10.76 39.32 -10.48
C VAL A 19 -10.48 40.44 -9.46
N GLY A 20 -9.24 40.45 -8.95
CA GLY A 20 -8.55 41.66 -8.50
C GLY A 20 -7.29 41.79 -9.36
N ALA A 21 -7.22 42.70 -10.32
CA ALA A 21 -6.97 44.14 -10.18
C ALA A 21 -5.48 44.46 -9.96
N LEU A 22 -4.91 45.03 -11.03
CA LEU A 22 -4.03 46.21 -11.07
C LEU A 22 -2.50 46.05 -11.00
N LEU A 23 -1.91 46.55 -12.10
CA LEU A 23 -0.80 47.51 -12.19
C LEU A 23 0.63 47.08 -11.81
N GLY A 24 1.55 47.32 -12.74
CA GLY A 24 2.83 47.95 -12.39
C GLY A 24 4.06 47.33 -13.02
N ALA A 25 4.61 48.02 -14.02
CA ALA A 25 5.88 47.77 -14.68
C ALA A 25 7.09 47.71 -13.73
N LEU A 26 8.13 46.94 -14.09
CA LEU A 26 9.43 47.46 -14.54
C LEU A 26 10.44 46.32 -14.65
N ALA A 27 11.13 46.31 -15.79
CA ALA A 27 12.26 45.44 -16.07
C ALA A 27 13.43 45.71 -15.12
N SER A 28 14.04 44.66 -14.62
CA SER A 28 15.44 44.65 -14.22
C SER A 28 16.09 43.41 -14.85
N VAL A 29 16.86 43.64 -15.91
CA VAL A 29 17.76 42.64 -16.50
C VAL A 29 18.97 42.58 -15.56
N GLY A 30 18.96 41.62 -14.65
CA GLY A 30 20.15 41.22 -13.88
C GLY A 30 21.01 40.27 -14.70
N PRO A 31 22.35 40.35 -14.62
CA PRO A 31 23.24 39.46 -15.35
C PRO A 31 23.16 38.04 -14.79
N ALA A 32 23.33 37.09 -15.70
CA ALA A 32 23.45 35.67 -15.54
C ALA A 32 24.23 35.22 -14.28
N ASP A 33 23.52 34.67 -13.30
CA ASP A 33 24.03 33.59 -12.49
C ASP A 33 23.58 32.28 -13.13
N ALA A 34 24.45 31.74 -14.00
CA ALA A 34 24.42 30.34 -14.38
C ALA A 34 24.76 29.51 -13.13
N THR A 35 23.79 29.38 -12.23
CA THR A 35 23.78 28.34 -11.22
C THR A 35 23.69 27.04 -11.99
N GLY A 36 24.85 26.39 -12.14
CA GLY A 36 24.93 25.01 -12.58
C GLY A 36 24.00 24.20 -11.68
N ALA A 37 22.81 23.88 -12.20
CA ALA A 37 22.02 22.77 -11.71
C ALA A 37 22.88 21.53 -11.92
N GLY A 38 23.72 21.22 -10.91
CA GLY A 38 24.27 19.89 -10.77
C GLY A 38 23.10 18.90 -10.85
N PRO A 39 23.33 17.68 -11.34
CA PRO A 39 22.26 16.71 -11.52
C PRO A 39 21.47 16.62 -10.22
N THR A 40 20.23 17.09 -10.24
CA THR A 40 19.29 16.86 -9.16
C THR A 40 19.19 15.35 -9.06
N LYS A 41 19.75 14.79 -7.97
CA LYS A 41 19.54 13.39 -7.61
C LYS A 41 18.03 13.20 -7.65
N SER A 42 17.55 12.30 -8.51
CA SER A 42 16.12 12.04 -8.59
C SER A 42 15.65 11.60 -7.21
N ALA A 43 14.51 12.13 -6.78
CA ALA A 43 14.01 11.87 -5.45
C ALA A 43 13.49 10.43 -5.42
N VAL A 44 13.88 9.69 -4.38
CA VAL A 44 13.38 8.33 -4.14
C VAL A 44 11.85 8.34 -4.16
N ASP A 45 11.26 7.49 -5.00
CA ASP A 45 9.81 7.31 -5.07
C ASP A 45 9.34 6.39 -3.93
N THR A 46 9.20 7.00 -2.74
CA THR A 46 8.75 6.30 -1.54
C THR A 46 7.32 5.77 -1.65
N ASP A 47 6.50 6.26 -2.59
CA ASP A 47 5.12 5.81 -2.78
C ASP A 47 5.08 4.47 -3.51
N VAL A 48 5.85 4.31 -4.59
CA VAL A 48 5.99 3.02 -5.28
C VAL A 48 6.54 1.98 -4.31
N LEU A 49 7.61 2.30 -3.58
CA LEU A 49 8.22 1.39 -2.61
C LEU A 49 7.24 1.00 -1.49
N ALA A 50 6.49 1.96 -0.95
CA ALA A 50 5.49 1.71 0.08
C ALA A 50 4.32 0.84 -0.43
N ASN A 51 3.86 1.05 -1.66
CA ASN A 51 2.78 0.25 -2.25
C ASN A 51 3.19 -1.22 -2.41
N VAL A 52 4.40 -1.48 -2.89
CA VAL A 52 4.93 -2.85 -3.00
C VAL A 52 5.04 -3.48 -1.61
N LEU A 53 5.69 -2.79 -0.67
CA LEU A 53 5.88 -3.30 0.69
C LEU A 53 4.55 -3.51 1.43
N SER A 54 3.52 -2.70 1.15
CA SER A 54 2.20 -2.84 1.76
C SER A 54 1.53 -4.16 1.38
N THR A 55 1.77 -4.64 0.16
CA THR A 55 1.23 -5.92 -0.31
C THR A 55 1.90 -7.08 0.41
N ALA A 56 3.21 -6.99 0.64
CA ALA A 56 3.96 -7.99 1.41
C ALA A 56 3.53 -8.00 2.89
N PHE A 57 3.36 -6.83 3.51
CA PHE A 57 2.82 -6.74 4.87
C PHE A 57 1.37 -7.22 4.98
N LEU A 58 0.56 -7.04 3.94
CA LEU A 58 -0.77 -7.65 3.90
C LEU A 58 -0.67 -9.17 3.92
N ALA A 59 0.20 -9.77 3.10
CA ALA A 59 0.41 -11.23 3.10
C ALA A 59 0.86 -11.75 4.47
N ASP A 60 1.78 -11.06 5.17
CA ASP A 60 2.19 -11.40 6.54
C ASP A 60 1.00 -11.34 7.53
N ASN A 61 0.26 -10.22 7.54
CA ASN A 61 -0.90 -10.04 8.43
C ASN A 61 -1.94 -11.14 8.24
N LEU A 62 -2.30 -11.45 6.98
CA LEU A 62 -3.28 -12.49 6.68
C LEU A 62 -2.78 -13.88 7.05
N SER A 63 -1.50 -14.16 6.79
CA SER A 63 -0.88 -15.44 7.15
C SER A 63 -0.92 -15.67 8.66
N ARG A 64 -0.62 -14.66 9.46
CA ARG A 64 -0.69 -14.74 10.93
C ARG A 64 -2.11 -15.02 11.42
N VAL A 65 -3.08 -14.22 10.97
CA VAL A 65 -4.47 -14.36 11.43
C VAL A 65 -5.05 -15.71 11.03
N CYS A 66 -4.82 -16.16 9.79
CA CYS A 66 -5.41 -17.39 9.30
C CYS A 66 -4.68 -18.66 9.76
N ALA A 67 -3.40 -18.57 10.16
CA ALA A 67 -2.70 -19.69 10.79
C ALA A 67 -3.28 -20.07 12.16
N GLU A 68 -3.83 -19.09 12.90
CA GLU A 68 -4.55 -19.36 14.16
C GLU A 68 -5.85 -20.14 13.93
N GLN A 69 -6.46 -20.00 12.74
CA GLN A 69 -7.73 -20.65 12.39
C GLN A 69 -7.52 -22.00 11.70
N ASN A 70 -6.49 -22.12 10.87
CA ASN A 70 -6.13 -23.33 10.16
C ASN A 70 -4.62 -23.55 10.22
N ARG A 71 -4.21 -24.60 10.95
CA ARG A 71 -2.79 -24.98 11.10
C ARG A 71 -2.07 -25.27 9.78
N TRP A 72 -2.79 -25.58 8.72
CA TRP A 72 -2.22 -25.86 7.39
C TRP A 72 -2.12 -24.61 6.51
N PHE A 73 -2.64 -23.47 6.94
CA PHE A 73 -2.69 -22.27 6.10
C PHE A 73 -1.30 -21.85 5.58
N LEU A 74 -0.29 -21.84 6.46
CA LEU A 74 1.08 -21.43 6.08
C LEU A 74 1.68 -22.41 5.07
N GLU A 75 1.53 -23.71 5.32
CA GLU A 75 2.03 -24.76 4.43
C GLU A 75 1.31 -24.73 3.07
N ASP A 76 0.00 -24.51 3.09
CA ASP A 76 -0.83 -24.44 1.89
C ASP A 76 -0.47 -23.23 1.03
N THR A 77 -0.05 -22.11 1.63
CA THR A 77 0.14 -20.81 0.96
C THR A 77 1.57 -20.44 0.65
N LYS A 78 2.57 -21.21 1.13
CA LYS A 78 3.99 -20.90 0.91
C LYS A 78 4.37 -20.83 -0.58
N GLY A 79 5.26 -19.90 -0.90
CA GLY A 79 5.91 -19.73 -2.20
C GLY A 79 7.39 -20.12 -2.15
N ALA A 80 8.17 -19.66 -3.13
CA ALA A 80 9.61 -19.94 -3.18
C ALA A 80 10.37 -19.36 -1.97
N GLU A 81 10.01 -18.16 -1.54
CA GLU A 81 10.58 -17.46 -0.38
C GLU A 81 9.95 -17.87 0.98
N GLY A 82 9.11 -18.92 1.00
CA GLY A 82 8.45 -19.42 2.20
C GLY A 82 7.03 -18.87 2.42
N ASP A 83 6.60 -18.78 3.68
CA ASP A 83 5.28 -18.28 4.05
C ASP A 83 5.18 -16.74 3.93
N GLY A 84 3.99 -16.18 4.15
CA GLY A 84 3.77 -14.73 4.03
C GLY A 84 4.67 -13.86 4.92
N ARG A 85 5.16 -14.40 6.05
CA ARG A 85 6.09 -13.70 6.93
C ARG A 85 7.49 -13.67 6.32
N ALA A 86 7.99 -14.83 5.92
CA ALA A 86 9.31 -14.94 5.28
C ALA A 86 9.36 -14.09 3.99
N PHE A 87 8.29 -14.13 3.20
CA PHE A 87 8.09 -13.26 2.04
C PHE A 87 8.17 -11.77 2.40
N ALA A 88 7.45 -11.33 3.43
CA ALA A 88 7.48 -9.92 3.84
C ALA A 88 8.85 -9.45 4.32
N GLU A 89 9.60 -10.30 5.02
CA GLU A 89 10.97 -10.02 5.43
C GLU A 89 11.91 -9.91 4.23
N HIS A 90 11.79 -10.82 3.27
CA HIS A 90 12.53 -10.81 2.00
C HIS A 90 12.28 -9.49 1.23
N ILE A 91 11.02 -9.17 0.93
CA ILE A 91 10.65 -7.95 0.18
C ILE A 91 11.09 -6.69 0.93
N LYS A 92 10.96 -6.66 2.26
CA LYS A 92 11.44 -5.55 3.07
C LYS A 92 12.95 -5.37 2.91
N ALA A 93 13.73 -6.45 2.96
CA ALA A 93 15.18 -6.36 2.77
C ALA A 93 15.54 -5.83 1.37
N GLU A 94 14.88 -6.33 0.33
CA GLU A 94 15.09 -5.88 -1.05
C GLU A 94 14.75 -4.39 -1.20
N ILE A 95 13.58 -3.95 -0.72
CA ILE A 95 13.11 -2.57 -0.85
C ILE A 95 13.98 -1.60 -0.05
N LEU A 96 14.34 -1.93 1.18
CA LEU A 96 15.11 -1.01 2.04
C LEU A 96 16.60 -0.98 1.69
N SER A 97 17.09 -1.95 0.93
CA SER A 97 18.47 -1.93 0.47
C SER A 97 18.80 -0.63 -0.27
N ARG A 98 19.91 0.01 0.10
CA ARG A 98 20.44 1.25 -0.49
C ARG A 98 19.58 2.50 -0.29
N LEU A 99 18.54 2.45 0.54
CA LEU A 99 17.85 3.65 1.00
C LEU A 99 18.59 4.32 2.15
N SER A 100 18.40 5.62 2.30
CA SER A 100 18.75 6.31 3.54
C SER A 100 17.82 5.83 4.67
N GLU A 101 18.26 5.98 5.92
CA GLU A 101 17.43 5.62 7.08
C GLU A 101 16.11 6.39 7.11
N SER A 102 16.14 7.68 6.72
CA SER A 102 14.96 8.53 6.63
C SER A 102 13.95 8.00 5.61
N ASP A 103 14.40 7.70 4.38
CA ASP A 103 13.51 7.20 3.32
C ASP A 103 12.97 5.80 3.66
N ALA A 104 13.83 4.94 4.22
CA ALA A 104 13.43 3.62 4.69
C ALA A 104 12.34 3.71 5.76
N GLY A 105 12.47 4.62 6.72
CA GLY A 105 11.47 4.87 7.76
C GLY A 105 10.13 5.29 7.17
N VAL A 106 10.12 6.23 6.21
CA VAL A 106 8.90 6.68 5.53
C VAL A 106 8.21 5.53 4.79
N VAL A 107 8.96 4.75 4.02
CA VAL A 107 8.44 3.61 3.26
C VAL A 107 7.79 2.57 4.18
N VAL A 108 8.47 2.17 5.26
CA VAL A 108 7.96 1.18 6.21
C VAL A 108 6.69 1.66 6.90
N ILE A 109 6.67 2.90 7.39
CA ILE A 109 5.49 3.45 8.10
C ILE A 109 4.29 3.52 7.16
N ARG A 110 4.47 4.04 5.94
CA ARG A 110 3.38 4.12 4.94
C ARG A 110 2.84 2.74 4.59
N ALA A 111 3.74 1.80 4.28
CA ALA A 111 3.37 0.43 3.94
C ALA A 111 2.59 -0.27 5.07
N ALA A 112 3.09 -0.15 6.31
CA ALA A 112 2.47 -0.76 7.48
C ALA A 112 1.08 -0.18 7.76
N ASN A 113 0.93 1.14 7.63
CA ASN A 113 -0.37 1.81 7.80
C ASN A 113 -1.38 1.39 6.73
N ALA A 114 -0.95 1.27 5.47
CA ALA A 114 -1.80 0.81 4.38
C ALA A 114 -2.26 -0.64 4.59
N ALA A 115 -1.32 -1.56 4.88
CA ALA A 115 -1.64 -2.95 5.15
C ALA A 115 -2.56 -3.12 6.36
N ARG A 116 -2.33 -2.34 7.43
CA ARG A 116 -3.19 -2.31 8.62
C ARG A 116 -4.59 -1.82 8.30
N ALA A 117 -4.74 -0.75 7.52
CA ALA A 117 -6.05 -0.23 7.13
C ALA A 117 -6.87 -1.27 6.35
N ILE A 118 -6.24 -1.96 5.40
CA ILE A 118 -6.87 -3.06 4.64
C ILE A 118 -7.28 -4.19 5.59
N SER A 119 -6.36 -4.64 6.45
CA SER A 119 -6.61 -5.75 7.39
C SER A 119 -7.76 -5.44 8.35
N LEU A 120 -7.82 -4.20 8.88
CA LEU A 120 -8.93 -3.76 9.73
C LEU A 120 -10.25 -3.67 8.98
N GLY A 121 -10.24 -3.20 7.73
CA GLY A 121 -11.43 -3.20 6.87
C GLY A 121 -11.99 -4.60 6.65
N LEU A 122 -11.11 -5.59 6.45
CA LEU A 122 -11.50 -6.99 6.30
C LEU A 122 -12.09 -7.56 7.59
N ILE A 123 -11.45 -7.31 8.75
CA ILE A 123 -11.97 -7.73 10.05
C ILE A 123 -13.36 -7.13 10.31
N HIS A 124 -13.56 -5.85 10.01
CA HIS A 124 -14.83 -5.18 10.22
C HIS A 124 -15.98 -5.80 9.41
N VAL A 125 -15.71 -6.26 8.18
CA VAL A 125 -16.69 -6.97 7.35
C VAL A 125 -17.09 -8.32 7.94
N MET A 126 -16.20 -8.95 8.73
CA MET A 126 -16.45 -10.24 9.36
C MET A 126 -17.16 -10.13 10.72
N SER A 127 -17.28 -8.93 11.28
CA SER A 127 -18.00 -8.70 12.55
C SER A 127 -19.44 -9.21 12.49
N GLY A 128 -19.93 -9.72 13.61
CA GLY A 128 -21.21 -10.40 13.71
C GLY A 128 -21.84 -10.26 15.08
N ASP A 129 -23.09 -10.71 15.21
CA ASP A 129 -23.88 -10.50 16.43
C ASP A 129 -23.38 -11.33 17.64
N SER A 130 -22.43 -12.26 17.42
CA SER A 130 -21.79 -13.05 18.47
C SER A 130 -20.38 -13.50 18.05
N ALA A 131 -19.52 -13.75 19.04
CA ALA A 131 -18.15 -14.23 18.81
C ALA A 131 -18.08 -15.56 18.05
N ALA A 132 -19.06 -16.44 18.22
CA ALA A 132 -19.14 -17.70 17.47
C ALA A 132 -19.38 -17.46 15.97
N SER A 133 -20.31 -16.56 15.64
CA SER A 133 -20.60 -16.15 14.26
C SER A 133 -19.41 -15.46 13.61
N GLU A 134 -18.70 -14.60 14.36
CA GLU A 134 -17.46 -13.96 13.88
C GLU A 134 -16.37 -14.98 13.58
N THR A 135 -16.20 -15.98 14.45
CA THR A 135 -15.20 -17.05 14.27
C THR A 135 -15.53 -17.88 13.03
N GLU A 136 -16.78 -18.29 12.85
CA GLU A 136 -17.21 -19.06 11.68
C GLU A 136 -16.97 -18.29 10.37
N ARG A 137 -17.31 -16.99 10.35
CA ARG A 137 -17.05 -16.11 9.20
C ARG A 137 -15.56 -15.96 8.92
N LEU A 138 -14.74 -15.79 9.96
CA LEU A 138 -13.29 -15.68 9.82
C LEU A 138 -12.69 -16.97 9.24
N VAL A 139 -13.09 -18.13 9.74
CA VAL A 139 -12.64 -19.43 9.21
C VAL A 139 -13.02 -19.57 7.73
N ALA A 140 -14.27 -19.30 7.38
CA ALA A 140 -14.72 -19.36 5.99
C ALA A 140 -13.95 -18.38 5.10
N TRP A 141 -13.76 -17.14 5.57
CA TRP A 141 -13.04 -16.11 4.84
C TRP A 141 -11.56 -16.45 4.62
N CYS A 142 -10.90 -17.03 5.63
CA CYS A 142 -9.52 -17.50 5.51
C CYS A 142 -9.38 -18.54 4.39
N GLU A 143 -10.33 -19.48 4.30
CA GLU A 143 -10.30 -20.51 3.26
C GLU A 143 -10.64 -19.99 1.86
N THR A 144 -11.71 -19.19 1.73
CA THR A 144 -12.24 -18.81 0.41
C THR A 144 -11.59 -17.57 -0.18
N THR A 145 -11.04 -16.70 0.67
CA THR A 145 -10.57 -15.36 0.26
C THR A 145 -9.10 -15.16 0.58
N ALA A 146 -8.69 -15.36 1.84
CA ALA A 146 -7.32 -15.05 2.26
C ALA A 146 -6.31 -16.01 1.62
N LYS A 147 -6.59 -17.33 1.65
CA LYS A 147 -5.73 -18.37 1.07
C LYS A 147 -5.40 -18.11 -0.41
N PRO A 148 -6.38 -17.91 -1.32
CA PRO A 148 -6.06 -17.61 -2.72
C PRO A 148 -5.39 -16.23 -2.88
N LEU A 149 -5.72 -15.23 -2.07
CA LEU A 149 -5.08 -13.92 -2.12
C LEU A 149 -3.59 -13.99 -1.76
N VAL A 150 -3.23 -14.64 -0.64
CA VAL A 150 -1.83 -14.81 -0.22
C VAL A 150 -1.05 -15.60 -1.27
N LYS A 151 -1.60 -16.71 -1.77
CA LYS A 151 -1.00 -17.46 -2.89
C LYS A 151 -0.74 -16.59 -4.11
N GLY A 152 -1.73 -15.78 -4.47
CA GLY A 152 -1.64 -14.86 -5.59
C GLY A 152 -0.53 -13.83 -5.41
N ILE A 153 -0.41 -13.23 -4.22
CA ILE A 153 0.64 -12.26 -3.89
C ILE A 153 2.03 -12.90 -4.02
N LEU A 154 2.24 -14.05 -3.37
CA LEU A 154 3.55 -14.73 -3.35
C LEU A 154 3.93 -15.22 -4.76
N ALA A 155 3.04 -15.93 -5.45
CA ALA A 155 3.29 -16.39 -6.80
C ALA A 155 3.55 -15.24 -7.78
N GLN A 156 2.93 -14.09 -7.55
CA GLN A 156 3.11 -12.95 -8.44
C GLN A 156 4.51 -12.38 -8.39
N HIS A 157 5.13 -12.39 -7.21
CA HIS A 157 6.53 -12.03 -7.04
C HIS A 157 7.44 -13.04 -7.74
N ASP A 158 7.25 -14.34 -7.47
CA ASP A 158 8.07 -15.41 -8.05
C ASP A 158 8.07 -15.39 -9.59
N ILE A 159 6.92 -15.13 -10.22
CA ILE A 159 6.78 -15.09 -11.68
C ILE A 159 7.38 -13.82 -12.30
N ARG A 160 7.37 -12.70 -11.57
CA ARG A 160 7.73 -11.38 -12.12
C ARG A 160 8.92 -10.74 -11.40
N HIS A 161 9.80 -11.53 -10.78
CA HIS A 161 10.93 -11.06 -9.98
C HIS A 161 11.78 -10.02 -10.75
N ASP A 162 12.20 -10.32 -11.99
CA ASP A 162 12.95 -9.38 -12.83
C ASP A 162 12.25 -8.03 -13.06
N LEU A 163 10.91 -8.04 -13.14
CA LEU A 163 10.13 -6.81 -13.29
C LEU A 163 10.10 -6.02 -11.99
N TYR A 164 9.96 -6.72 -10.85
CA TYR A 164 10.06 -6.10 -9.52
C TYR A 164 11.44 -5.45 -9.36
N ASP A 165 12.52 -6.15 -9.65
CA ASP A 165 13.88 -5.62 -9.53
C ASP A 165 14.12 -4.34 -10.33
N ARG A 166 13.64 -4.30 -11.58
CA ARG A 166 13.73 -3.10 -12.41
C ARG A 166 12.92 -1.94 -11.84
N MET A 167 11.70 -2.20 -11.41
CA MET A 167 10.83 -1.19 -10.81
C MET A 167 11.43 -0.65 -9.50
N LEU A 168 11.93 -1.52 -8.62
CA LEU A 168 12.58 -1.13 -7.38
C LEU A 168 13.85 -0.32 -7.64
N SER A 169 14.65 -0.74 -8.62
CA SER A 169 15.86 -0.01 -9.01
C SER A 169 15.54 1.38 -9.54
N GLN A 170 14.46 1.53 -10.30
CA GLN A 170 14.00 2.83 -10.81
C GLN A 170 13.47 3.72 -9.68
N ALA A 171 12.67 3.18 -8.76
CA ALA A 171 12.09 3.94 -7.65
C ALA A 171 13.14 4.45 -6.64
N LYS A 172 14.35 3.89 -6.63
CA LYS A 172 15.44 4.28 -5.72
C LYS A 172 16.40 5.33 -6.29
N GLN A 173 16.25 5.71 -7.56
CA GLN A 173 17.16 6.60 -8.28
C GLN A 173 16.65 8.03 -8.34
#